data_AF-A0A2R7QXT7-F1
#
_entry.id   AF-A0A2R7QXT7-F1
#
_cell.length_a   1.000
_cell.length_b   1.000
_cell.length_c   1.000
_cell.angle_alpha   90.00
_cell.angle_beta   90.00
_cell.angle_gamma   90.00
#
_symmetry.space_group_name_H-M   'P 1'
#
loop_
_entity.id
_entity.type
_entity.pdbx_description
1 polymer ?
#
loop_
_entity_poly.entity_id
_entity_poly.type
_entity_poly.pdbx_seq_one_letter_code
_entity_poly.pdbx_strand_id
1 'polypeptide(L)'
;IDRLVQSGHVIRERLGTDRRQVQLRMTPKAYQDGGAMFMPLSRHMGTAMAAFGEDELETVTRFMTAMVEATMAARQEASDDGPSSAAPRP
;
A
#
# COMPACT_ATOMS: atom_id res chain seq x y z
N ILE A 1 11.38 4.95 -5.55
CA ILE A 1 11.04 6.34 -5.15
C ILE A 1 11.80 7.38 -5.97
N ASP A 2 13.11 7.23 -6.21
CA ASP A 2 13.89 8.25 -6.94
C ASP A 2 13.32 8.63 -8.31
N ARG A 3 12.79 7.66 -9.05
CA ARG A 3 12.11 7.92 -10.32
C ARG A 3 10.87 8.83 -10.18
N LEU A 4 10.11 8.68 -9.09
CA LEU A 4 8.94 9.52 -8.80
C LEU A 4 9.34 10.93 -8.36
N VAL A 5 10.50 11.07 -7.72
CA VAL A 5 11.06 12.38 -7.37
C VAL A 5 11.58 13.08 -8.63
N GLN A 6 12.34 12.35 -9.45
CA GLN A 6 12.88 12.87 -10.71
C GLN A 6 11.78 13.29 -11.69
N SER A 7 10.65 12.56 -11.74
CA SER A 7 9.50 12.90 -12.57
C SER A 7 8.60 14.00 -11.97
N GLY A 8 8.95 14.53 -10.80
CA GLY A 8 8.20 15.59 -10.11
C GLY A 8 6.87 15.15 -9.50
N HIS A 9 6.64 13.84 -9.35
CA HIS A 9 5.41 13.29 -8.76
C HIS A 9 5.47 13.24 -7.22
N VAL A 10 6.67 13.11 -6.66
CA VAL A 10 6.90 13.09 -5.22
C VAL A 10 7.99 14.09 -4.88
N ILE A 11 7.84 14.81 -3.77
CA ILE A 11 8.91 15.59 -3.17
C ILE A 11 9.35 14.98 -1.85
N ARG A 12 10.62 15.22 -1.53
CA ARG A 12 11.24 14.85 -0.26
C ARG A 12 11.32 16.08 0.62
N GLU A 13 10.60 16.06 1.74
CA GLU A 13 10.67 17.11 2.75
C GLU A 13 11.38 16.56 4.00
N ARG A 14 12.27 17.37 4.58
CA ARG A 14 12.90 17.05 5.87
C ARG A 14 11.92 17.47 6.97
N LEU A 15 11.59 16.55 7.87
CA LEU A 15 10.69 16.82 8.99
C LEU A 15 11.46 16.65 10.30
N GLY A 16 11.48 17.69 11.13
CA GLY A 16 12.04 17.65 12.48
C GLY A 16 13.57 17.78 12.56
N THR A 17 14.11 17.46 13.74
CA THR A 17 15.55 17.60 14.08
C THR A 17 16.39 16.40 13.64
N ASP A 18 15.79 15.21 13.43
CA ASP A 18 16.51 14.04 12.92
C ASP A 18 16.71 14.14 11.41
N ARG A 19 17.94 14.44 11.01
CA ARG A 19 18.33 14.63 9.60
C ARG A 19 18.25 13.35 8.75
N ARG A 20 17.99 12.20 9.35
CA ARG A 20 17.83 10.90 8.68
C ARG A 20 16.39 10.63 8.23
N GLN A 21 15.40 11.30 8.80
CA GLN A 21 14.00 11.13 8.40
C GLN A 21 13.67 12.00 7.19
N VAL A 22 12.98 11.41 6.21
CA VAL A 22 12.51 12.08 5.01
C VAL A 22 11.04 11.75 4.82
N GLN A 23 10.20 12.78 4.80
CA GLN A 23 8.80 12.64 4.45
C GLN A 23 8.65 12.73 2.94
N LEU A 24 7.86 11.82 2.37
CA LEU A 24 7.48 11.87 0.97
C LEU A 24 6.10 12.52 0.86
N ARG A 25 5.97 13.53 0.01
CA ARG A 25 4.68 14.16 -0.29
C ARG A 25 4.39 14.07 -1.77
N MET A 26 3.16 13.71 -2.11
CA MET A 26 2.67 13.75 -3.49
C MET A 26 2.52 15.20 -3.93
N THR A 27 2.91 15.49 -5.16
CA THR A 27 2.73 16.82 -5.77
C THR A 27 1.38 16.93 -6.47
N PRO A 28 0.89 18.14 -6.76
CA PRO A 28 -0.28 18.33 -7.62
C PRO A 28 -0.15 17.60 -8.97
N LYS A 29 1.06 17.55 -9.53
CA LYS A 29 1.37 16.81 -10.77
C LYS A 29 1.08 15.31 -10.62
N ALA A 30 1.41 14.69 -9.49
CA ALA A 30 1.10 13.27 -9.28
C ALA A 30 -0.40 12.98 -9.26
N TYR A 31 -1.20 13.86 -8.69
CA TYR A 31 -2.66 13.70 -8.70
C TYR A 31 -3.23 13.84 -10.10
N GLN A 32 -2.75 14.82 -10.88
CA GLN A 32 -3.18 15.04 -12.26
C GLN A 32 -2.78 13.88 -13.18
N ASP A 33 -1.49 13.55 -13.22
CA ASP A 33 -0.96 12.52 -14.10
C ASP A 33 -1.46 11.13 -13.68
N GLY A 34 -1.47 10.85 -12.37
CA GLY A 34 -2.01 9.60 -11.82
C GLY A 34 -3.49 9.44 -12.13
N GLY A 35 -4.29 10.50 -11.97
CA GLY A 35 -5.69 10.52 -12.39
C GLY A 35 -5.83 10.18 -13.87
N ALA A 36 -5.15 10.91 -14.75
CA ALA A 36 -5.23 10.66 -16.20
C ALA A 36 -4.84 9.22 -16.58
N MET A 37 -3.81 8.66 -15.92
CA MET A 37 -3.33 7.31 -16.17
C MET A 37 -4.32 6.24 -15.70
N PHE A 38 -4.92 6.40 -14.51
CA PHE A 38 -5.76 5.36 -13.88
C PHE A 38 -7.26 5.54 -14.12
N MET A 39 -7.71 6.70 -14.62
CA MET A 39 -9.13 6.93 -14.92
C MET A 39 -9.73 5.88 -15.87
N PRO A 40 -9.08 5.47 -16.97
CA PRO A 40 -9.61 4.39 -17.81
C PRO A 40 -9.82 3.08 -17.04
N LEU A 41 -8.84 2.68 -16.23
CA LEU A 41 -8.95 1.49 -15.39
C LEU A 41 -10.11 1.60 -14.39
N SER A 42 -10.22 2.75 -13.71
CA SER A 42 -11.30 3.02 -12.75
C SER A 42 -12.68 2.90 -13.41
N ARG A 43 -12.86 3.42 -14.63
CA ARG A 43 -14.13 3.25 -15.36
C ARG A 43 -14.43 1.79 -15.69
N HIS A 44 -13.44 1.04 -16.17
CA HIS A 44 -13.63 -0.38 -16.51
C HIS A 44 -13.95 -1.21 -15.27
N MET A 45 -13.26 -0.97 -14.15
CA MET A 45 -13.54 -1.62 -12.86
C MET A 45 -14.93 -1.26 -12.35
N GLY A 46 -15.31 0.03 -12.37
CA GLY A 46 -16.65 0.47 -11.96
C GLY A 46 -17.76 -0.16 -12.80
N THR A 47 -17.54 -0.30 -14.10
CA THR A 47 -18.49 -0.99 -15.00
C THR A 47 -18.63 -2.47 -14.65
N ALA A 48 -17.52 -3.16 -14.35
CA ALA A 48 -17.55 -4.55 -13.95
C ALA A 48 -18.25 -4.74 -12.59
N MET A 49 -18.00 -3.84 -11.63
CA MET A 49 -18.64 -3.87 -10.31
C MET A 49 -20.15 -3.59 -10.38
N ALA A 50 -20.60 -2.75 -11.32
CA ALA A 50 -22.02 -2.45 -11.50
C ALA A 50 -22.87 -3.67 -11.93
N ALA A 51 -22.24 -4.78 -12.31
CA ALA A 51 -22.92 -6.03 -12.60
C ALA A 51 -23.32 -6.84 -11.34
N PHE A 52 -22.87 -6.41 -10.16
CA PHE A 52 -23.11 -7.09 -8.88
C PHE A 52 -24.04 -6.26 -7.98
N GLY A 53 -24.83 -6.94 -7.15
CA GLY A 53 -25.64 -6.30 -6.12
C GLY A 53 -24.80 -5.80 -4.94
N GLU A 54 -25.41 -4.94 -4.11
CA GLU A 54 -24.75 -4.38 -2.93
C GLU A 54 -24.30 -5.46 -1.94
N ASP A 55 -25.16 -6.44 -1.64
CA ASP A 55 -24.85 -7.55 -0.73
C ASP A 55 -23.69 -8.44 -1.24
N GLU A 56 -23.59 -8.62 -2.56
CA GLU A 56 -22.50 -9.38 -3.20
C GLU A 56 -21.18 -8.61 -3.06
N LEU A 57 -21.19 -7.30 -3.34
CA LEU A 57 -20.02 -6.43 -3.19
C LEU A 57 -19.58 -6.32 -1.71
N GLU A 58 -20.51 -6.28 -0.77
CA GLU A 58 -20.21 -6.32 0.67
C GLU A 58 -19.52 -7.64 1.03
N THR A 59 -20.06 -8.76 0.55
CA THR A 59 -19.50 -10.09 0.80
C THR A 59 -18.08 -10.21 0.25
N VAL A 60 -17.85 -9.76 -0.99
CA VAL A 60 -16.53 -9.78 -1.63
C VAL A 60 -15.55 -8.86 -0.90
N THR A 61 -16.00 -7.67 -0.48
CA THR A 61 -15.19 -6.75 0.34
C THR A 61 -14.76 -7.41 1.65
N ARG A 62 -15.72 -8.00 2.39
CA ARG A 62 -15.43 -8.69 3.65
C ARG A 62 -14.46 -9.85 3.45
N PHE A 63 -14.65 -10.63 2.40
CA PHE A 63 -13.76 -11.74 2.05
C PHE A 63 -12.33 -11.26 1.77
N MET A 64 -12.15 -10.27 0.88
CA MET A 64 -10.82 -9.77 0.54
C MET A 64 -10.10 -9.17 1.75
N THR A 65 -10.82 -8.43 2.59
CA THR A 65 -10.26 -7.87 3.85
C THR A 65 -9.77 -9.00 4.77
N ALA A 66 -10.59 -10.02 5.01
CA ALA A 66 -10.21 -11.16 5.84
C ALA A 66 -8.97 -11.89 5.31
N MET A 67 -8.84 -12.04 3.99
CA MET A 67 -7.66 -12.67 3.38
C MET A 67 -6.38 -11.82 3.53
N VAL A 68 -6.49 -10.49 3.45
CA VAL A 68 -5.37 -9.58 3.73
C VAL A 68 -4.94 -9.70 5.19
N GLU A 69 -5.89 -9.68 6.12
CA GLU A 69 -5.62 -9.82 7.56
C GLU A 69 -4.95 -11.15 7.88
N ALA A 70 -5.46 -12.26 7.33
CA ALA A 70 -4.86 -13.58 7.50
C ALA A 70 -3.42 -13.64 6.97
N THR A 71 -3.16 -13.01 5.81
CA THR A 71 -1.81 -12.94 5.22
C THR A 71 -0.86 -12.12 6.10
N MET A 72 -1.35 -11.03 6.71
CA MET A 72 -0.58 -10.23 7.65
C MET A 72 -0.26 -10.98 8.94
N ALA A 73 -1.23 -11.71 9.49
CA ALA A 73 -1.04 -12.54 10.68
C ALA A 73 0.04 -13.61 10.45
N ALA A 74 -0.06 -14.34 9.33
CA ALA A 74 0.95 -15.35 8.98
C ALA A 74 2.36 -14.76 8.83
N ARG A 75 2.49 -13.55 8.26
CA ARG A 75 3.77 -12.84 8.18
C ARG A 75 4.32 -12.49 9.57
N GLN A 76 3.45 -12.08 10.48
CA GLN A 76 3.82 -11.70 11.84
C GLN A 76 4.33 -12.93 12.61
N GLU A 77 3.58 -14.04 12.57
CA GLU A 77 3.99 -15.33 13.14
C GLU A 77 5.37 -15.77 12.63
N ALA A 78 5.60 -15.70 11.31
CA ALA A 78 6.89 -16.04 10.72
C ALA A 78 8.05 -15.11 11.13
N SER A 79 7.74 -13.87 11.52
CA SER A 79 8.72 -12.90 11.99
C SER A 79 9.02 -13.08 13.49
N ASP A 80 8.02 -13.51 14.26
CA ASP A 80 8.11 -13.76 15.71
C ASP A 80 8.79 -15.11 16.02
N ASP A 81 8.66 -16.11 15.13
CA ASP A 81 9.39 -17.39 15.20
C ASP A 81 10.83 -17.33 14.63
N GLY A 82 11.32 -16.13 14.26
CA GLY A 82 12.72 -15.87 13.92
C GLY A 82 13.66 -16.02 15.14
N PRO A 83 14.94 -16.40 14.96
CA PRO A 83 15.61 -17.40 15.79
C PRO A 83 15.81 -16.98 17.26
N SER A 84 14.89 -17.40 18.12
CA SER A 84 15.21 -17.76 19.50
C SER A 84 15.88 -19.14 19.55
N SER A 85 17.03 -19.27 18.88
CA SER A 85 17.98 -20.36 19.09
C SER A 85 19.37 -19.89 18.71
N ALA A 86 19.94 -19.04 19.56
CA ALA A 86 21.38 -18.96 19.72
C ALA A 86 21.66 -19.29 21.18
N ALA A 87 21.84 -20.59 21.45
CA ALA A 87 22.32 -21.08 22.74
C ALA A 87 23.63 -20.37 23.13
N PRO A 88 23.90 -20.16 24.44
CA PRO A 88 25.14 -19.56 24.88
C PRO A 88 26.30 -20.52 24.59
N ARG A 89 27.35 -20.04 23.92
CA ARG A 89 28.61 -20.80 23.80
C ARG A 89 29.40 -20.68 25.12
N PRO A 90 30.10 -21.75 25.53
CA PRO A 90 30.79 -21.86 26.83
C PRO A 90 31.94 -20.88 27.00
#